data_AF-A0A7U6QN91-F1
#
_entry.id   AF-A0A7U6QN91-F1
#
_cell.length_a   1.000
_cell.length_b   1.000
_cell.length_c   1.000
_cell.angle_alpha   90.00
_cell.angle_beta   90.00
_cell.angle_gamma   90.00
#
_symmetry.space_group_name_H-M   'P 1'
#
loop_
_entity.id
_entity.type
_entity.pdbx_description
1 polymer ?
#
loop_
_entity_poly.entity_id
_entity_poly.type
_entity_poly.pdbx_seq_one_letter_code
_entity_poly.pdbx_strand_id
1 'polypeptide(L)'
;MSALQQLRTMTTIVADTGDLAAIARLKPIDATTNPSLITKALIHPDNQGMLSETMSRHNGDVDAVIDALTIQVGCDILALIEGRVSTEVDARLSYDTGATIDKALEFMDAYQKLVSTQSEY
;
A
#
# COMPACT_ATOMS: atom_id res chain seq x y z
N MET A 1 19.54 -23.49 8.91
CA MET A 1 18.79 -22.24 9.09
C MET A 1 19.49 -21.13 8.32
N SER A 2 18.77 -20.39 7.46
CA SER A 2 19.30 -19.19 6.81
C SER A 2 19.43 -18.02 7.79
N ALA A 3 20.18 -16.97 7.42
CA ALA A 3 20.30 -15.76 8.23
C ALA A 3 18.92 -15.12 8.51
N LEU A 4 18.02 -15.11 7.52
CA LEU A 4 16.65 -14.63 7.69
C LEU A 4 15.85 -15.46 8.71
N GLN A 5 16.02 -16.78 8.73
CA GLN A 5 15.37 -17.65 9.71
C GLN A 5 15.87 -17.40 11.14
N GLN A 6 17.15 -17.09 11.31
CA GLN A 6 17.70 -16.71 12.62
C GLN A 6 17.20 -15.33 13.06
N LEU A 7 17.14 -14.37 12.14
CA LEU A 7 16.67 -13.02 12.45
C LEU A 7 15.21 -13.01 12.93
N ARG A 8 14.36 -13.88 12.37
CA ARG A 8 12.96 -14.06 12.81
C ARG A 8 12.80 -14.48 14.26
N THR A 9 13.79 -15.12 14.88
CA THR A 9 13.71 -15.50 16.30
C THR A 9 14.10 -14.38 17.25
N MET A 10 14.62 -13.26 16.70
CA MET A 10 15.15 -12.13 17.47
C MET A 10 14.39 -10.83 17.22
N THR A 11 13.78 -10.66 16.04
CA THR A 11 13.06 -9.46 15.66
C THR A 11 11.91 -9.75 14.70
N THR A 12 10.93 -8.85 14.68
CA THR A 12 9.84 -8.87 13.71
C THR A 12 10.37 -8.49 12.33
N ILE A 13 10.11 -9.35 11.34
CA ILE A 13 10.49 -9.09 9.96
C ILE A 13 9.41 -8.27 9.27
N VAL A 14 9.84 -7.16 8.68
CA VAL A 14 9.02 -6.24 7.90
C VAL A 14 9.54 -6.22 6.47
N ALA A 15 8.65 -6.24 5.47
CA ALA A 15 9.04 -6.07 4.07
C ALA A 15 8.92 -4.60 3.62
N ASP A 16 9.97 -4.05 3.04
CA ASP A 16 9.98 -2.69 2.50
C ASP A 16 9.80 -2.70 0.98
N THR A 17 8.56 -2.94 0.54
CA THR A 17 8.21 -3.06 -0.89
C THR A 17 6.71 -2.97 -1.13
N GLY A 18 6.32 -2.53 -2.33
CA GLY A 18 4.96 -2.68 -2.87
C GLY A 18 4.78 -3.91 -3.77
N ASP A 19 5.82 -4.74 -3.91
CA ASP A 19 5.80 -5.96 -4.74
C ASP A 19 5.08 -7.11 -4.03
N LEU A 20 3.86 -7.40 -4.46
CA LEU A 20 3.00 -8.46 -3.93
C LEU A 20 3.63 -9.86 -4.06
N ALA A 21 4.39 -10.14 -5.12
CA ALA A 21 5.03 -11.44 -5.30
C ALA A 21 6.17 -11.64 -4.28
N ALA A 22 6.94 -10.59 -4.01
CA ALA A 22 7.96 -10.61 -2.98
C ALA A 22 7.36 -10.82 -1.58
N ILE A 23 6.24 -10.14 -1.28
CA ILE A 23 5.52 -10.26 0.00
C ILE A 23 4.95 -11.67 0.17
N ALA A 24 4.25 -12.21 -0.84
CA ALA A 24 3.70 -13.56 -0.81
C ALA A 24 4.78 -14.64 -0.60
N ARG A 25 5.95 -14.47 -1.22
CA ARG A 25 7.09 -15.39 -1.08
C ARG A 25 7.73 -15.31 0.31
N LEU A 26 7.93 -14.09 0.82
CA LEU A 26 8.69 -13.87 2.05
C LEU A 26 7.82 -13.99 3.31
N LYS A 27 6.50 -13.78 3.21
CA LYS A 27 5.55 -13.82 4.34
C LYS A 27 6.08 -13.02 5.56
N PRO A 28 6.30 -11.71 5.41
CA PRO A 28 6.65 -10.84 6.53
C PRO A 28 5.45 -10.70 7.49
N ILE A 29 5.69 -10.16 8.68
CA ILE A 29 4.59 -9.81 9.61
C ILE A 29 3.96 -8.49 9.18
N ASP A 30 4.78 -7.46 9.00
CA ASP A 30 4.35 -6.13 8.55
C ASP A 30 4.96 -5.82 7.17
N ALA A 31 4.45 -4.80 6.50
CA ALA A 31 5.04 -4.23 5.29
C ALA A 31 5.03 -2.70 5.31
N THR A 32 5.97 -2.08 4.60
CA THR A 32 6.05 -0.62 4.46
C THR A 32 6.05 -0.24 2.98
N THR A 33 5.26 0.78 2.66
CA THR A 33 5.24 1.41 1.35
C THR A 33 5.61 2.88 1.49
N ASN A 34 6.06 3.47 0.37
CA ASN A 34 6.30 4.90 0.19
C ASN A 34 6.01 5.24 -1.28
N PRO A 35 5.96 6.52 -1.68
CA PRO A 35 5.58 6.89 -3.04
C PRO A 35 6.46 6.23 -4.12
N SER A 36 7.75 6.04 -3.84
CA SER A 36 8.68 5.39 -4.77
C SER A 36 8.41 3.89 -4.95
N LEU A 37 8.07 3.19 -3.86
CA LEU A 37 7.74 1.76 -3.89
C LEU A 37 6.40 1.51 -4.59
N ILE A 38 5.40 2.35 -4.34
CA ILE A 38 4.11 2.29 -5.04
C ILE A 38 4.30 2.54 -6.54
N THR A 39 5.07 3.57 -6.90
CA THR A 39 5.39 3.84 -8.31
C THR A 39 6.04 2.62 -8.97
N LYS A 40 7.04 2.01 -8.31
CA LYS A 40 7.71 0.80 -8.82
C LYS A 40 6.76 -0.39 -8.99
N ALA A 41 5.81 -0.56 -8.07
CA ALA A 41 4.79 -1.61 -8.19
C ALA A 41 3.88 -1.33 -9.40
N LEU A 42 3.38 -0.11 -9.55
CA LEU A 42 2.41 0.26 -10.59
C LEU A 42 2.97 0.27 -12.02
N ILE A 43 4.27 0.52 -12.21
CA ILE A 43 4.91 0.44 -13.53
C ILE A 43 5.09 -1.01 -14.02
N HIS A 44 4.85 -2.01 -13.16
CA HIS A 44 4.91 -3.41 -13.58
C HIS A 44 3.83 -3.71 -14.64
N PRO A 45 4.14 -4.47 -15.72
CA PRO A 45 3.17 -4.77 -16.78
C PRO A 45 1.85 -5.35 -16.28
N ASP A 46 1.90 -6.20 -15.25
CA ASP A 46 0.71 -6.84 -14.68
C ASP A 46 -0.28 -5.83 -14.05
N ASN A 47 0.19 -4.63 -13.68
CA ASN A 47 -0.62 -3.60 -13.03
C ASN A 47 -1.20 -2.56 -14.01
N GLN A 48 -0.89 -2.67 -15.31
CA GLN A 48 -1.36 -1.72 -16.33
C GLN A 48 -2.89 -1.71 -16.46
N GLY A 49 -3.54 -2.86 -16.30
CA GLY A 49 -5.00 -2.96 -16.29
C GLY A 49 -5.62 -2.14 -15.15
N MET A 50 -5.17 -2.38 -13.92
CA MET A 50 -5.62 -1.66 -12.72
C MET A 50 -5.39 -0.15 -12.83
N LEU A 51 -4.24 0.27 -13.38
CA LEU A 51 -3.93 1.68 -13.62
C LEU A 51 -4.95 2.30 -14.59
N SER A 52 -5.20 1.66 -15.74
CA SER A 52 -6.13 2.16 -16.75
C SER A 52 -7.57 2.26 -16.24
N GLU A 53 -8.02 1.26 -15.49
CA GLU A 53 -9.36 1.24 -14.88
C GLU A 53 -9.51 2.36 -13.86
N THR A 54 -8.52 2.54 -12.99
CA THR A 54 -8.57 3.58 -11.95
C THR A 54 -8.50 4.98 -12.57
N MET A 55 -7.66 5.20 -13.58
CA MET A 55 -7.64 6.44 -14.36
C MET A 55 -9.03 6.77 -14.94
N SER A 56 -9.74 5.77 -15.48
CA SER A 56 -11.09 5.97 -16.04
C SER A 56 -12.13 6.29 -14.96
N ARG A 57 -12.04 5.66 -13.77
CA ARG A 57 -12.99 5.90 -12.67
C ARG A 57 -12.90 7.31 -12.09
N HIS A 58 -11.70 7.88 -12.10
CA HIS A 58 -11.43 9.21 -11.55
C HIS A 58 -11.37 10.32 -12.62
N ASN A 59 -11.88 10.06 -13.84
CA ASN A 59 -11.91 11.03 -14.93
C ASN A 59 -10.56 11.72 -15.23
N GLY A 60 -9.45 11.03 -14.98
CA GLY A 60 -8.10 11.56 -15.17
C GLY A 60 -7.61 12.54 -14.10
N ASP A 61 -8.29 12.68 -12.95
CA ASP A 61 -7.73 13.36 -11.78
C ASP A 61 -6.54 12.55 -11.24
N VAL A 62 -5.33 13.04 -11.52
CA VAL A 62 -4.09 12.32 -11.24
C VAL A 62 -3.87 12.13 -9.74
N ASP A 63 -4.15 13.13 -8.92
CA ASP A 63 -3.94 13.03 -7.48
C ASP A 63 -4.91 12.01 -6.87
N ALA A 64 -6.19 12.04 -7.28
CA ALA A 64 -7.18 11.07 -6.84
C ALA A 64 -6.86 9.63 -7.30
N VAL A 65 -6.28 9.47 -8.49
CA VAL A 65 -5.83 8.16 -8.98
C VAL A 65 -4.66 7.63 -8.17
N ILE A 66 -3.66 8.47 -7.87
CA ILE A 66 -2.51 8.08 -7.05
C ILE A 66 -2.96 7.62 -5.68
N ASP A 67 -3.86 8.37 -5.04
CA ASP A 67 -4.43 8.02 -3.74
C ASP A 67 -5.17 6.68 -3.80
N ALA A 68 -6.08 6.50 -4.77
CA ALA A 68 -6.85 5.27 -4.93
C ALA A 68 -5.95 4.04 -5.15
N LEU A 69 -4.93 4.16 -6.00
CA LEU A 69 -3.97 3.07 -6.26
C LEU A 69 -3.10 2.77 -5.04
N THR A 70 -2.70 3.79 -4.29
CA THR A 70 -1.91 3.63 -3.06
C THR A 70 -2.69 2.84 -2.01
N ILE A 71 -3.98 3.18 -1.81
CA ILE A 71 -4.85 2.43 -0.90
C ILE A 71 -5.06 1.00 -1.40
N GLN A 72 -5.34 0.82 -2.69
CA GLN A 72 -5.56 -0.52 -3.27
C GLN A 72 -4.35 -1.43 -3.05
N VAL A 73 -3.12 -0.97 -3.35
CA VAL A 73 -1.91 -1.75 -3.11
C VAL A 73 -1.76 -2.07 -1.62
N GLY A 74 -2.04 -1.14 -0.73
CA GLY A 74 -2.01 -1.42 0.71
C GLY A 74 -3.03 -2.48 1.15
N CYS A 75 -4.24 -2.48 0.58
CA CYS A 75 -5.24 -3.53 0.83
C CYS A 75 -4.75 -4.90 0.31
N ASP A 76 -4.16 -4.94 -0.89
CA ASP A 76 -3.62 -6.17 -1.47
C ASP A 76 -2.46 -6.73 -0.61
N ILE A 77 -1.64 -5.85 -0.04
CA ILE A 77 -0.60 -6.21 0.92
C ILE A 77 -1.21 -6.78 2.21
N LEU A 78 -2.22 -6.12 2.78
CA LEU A 78 -2.92 -6.57 3.98
C LEU A 78 -3.56 -7.96 3.81
N ALA A 79 -4.01 -8.31 2.61
CA ALA A 79 -4.51 -9.65 2.31
C ALA A 79 -3.42 -10.75 2.34
N LEU A 80 -2.15 -10.39 2.33
CA LEU A 80 -0.99 -11.31 2.28
C LEU A 80 -0.20 -11.38 3.59
N ILE A 81 -0.47 -10.50 4.56
CA ILE A 81 0.27 -10.38 5.82
C ILE A 81 -0.66 -10.47 7.03
N GLU A 82 -0.11 -10.81 8.19
CA GLU A 82 -0.89 -10.91 9.45
C GLU A 82 -0.91 -9.60 10.24
N GLY A 83 0.02 -8.70 9.94
CA GLY A 83 0.21 -7.45 10.66
C GLY A 83 -0.32 -6.24 9.91
N ARG A 84 0.53 -5.23 9.77
CA ARG A 84 0.15 -3.89 9.32
C ARG A 84 0.90 -3.50 8.05
N VAL A 85 0.27 -2.63 7.27
CA VAL A 85 0.93 -1.91 6.18
C VAL A 85 1.11 -0.44 6.57
N SER A 86 2.31 0.10 6.37
CA SER A 86 2.54 1.54 6.43
C SER A 86 2.31 2.18 5.06
N THR A 87 1.55 3.27 5.06
CA THR A 87 1.19 4.03 3.86
C THR A 87 1.53 5.49 4.08
N GLU A 88 2.38 6.04 3.22
CA GLU A 88 2.81 7.43 3.30
C GLU A 88 1.78 8.35 2.63
N VAL A 89 1.41 9.44 3.30
CA VAL A 89 0.64 10.52 2.67
C VAL A 89 1.54 11.35 1.75
N ASP A 90 0.95 12.19 0.92
CA ASP A 90 1.70 13.04 -0.01
C ASP A 90 2.75 13.92 0.71
N ALA A 91 4.03 13.68 0.39
CA ALA A 91 5.15 14.41 0.96
C ALA A 91 5.11 15.92 0.68
N ARG A 92 4.37 16.39 -0.34
CA ARG A 92 4.12 17.83 -0.57
C ARG A 92 3.43 18.50 0.62
N LEU A 93 2.72 17.74 1.45
CA LEU A 93 2.01 18.22 2.63
C LEU A 93 2.88 18.29 3.89
N SER A 94 4.15 17.88 3.83
CA SER A 94 5.03 17.73 5.02
C SER A 94 5.20 18.99 5.88
N TYR A 95 4.94 20.18 5.32
CA TYR A 95 5.03 21.46 6.01
C TYR A 95 3.67 22.09 6.33
N ASP A 96 2.58 21.36 6.06
CA ASP A 96 1.20 21.73 6.38
C ASP A 96 0.58 20.66 7.29
N THR A 97 0.52 20.95 8.59
CA THR A 97 -0.05 20.03 9.58
C THR A 97 -1.54 19.76 9.32
N GLY A 98 -2.30 20.78 8.92
CA GLY A 98 -3.74 20.63 8.67
C GLY A 98 -3.98 19.69 7.49
N ALA A 99 -3.34 19.98 6.36
CA ALA A 99 -3.47 19.16 5.16
C ALA A 99 -2.95 17.72 5.35
N THR A 100 -1.87 17.54 6.14
CA THR A 100 -1.35 16.20 6.48
C THR A 100 -2.38 15.39 7.28
N ILE A 101 -3.02 15.99 8.27
CA ILE A 101 -4.06 15.33 9.09
C ILE A 101 -5.26 14.97 8.21
N ASP A 102 -5.75 15.91 7.40
CA ASP A 102 -6.89 15.71 6.53
C ASP A 102 -6.65 14.55 5.54
N LYS A 103 -5.48 14.51 4.91
CA LYS A 103 -5.08 13.43 3.99
C LYS A 103 -4.96 12.08 4.70
N ALA A 104 -4.42 12.05 5.92
CA ALA A 104 -4.32 10.81 6.70
C ALA A 104 -5.70 10.26 7.07
N LEU A 105 -6.64 11.13 7.47
CA LEU A 105 -8.01 10.73 7.77
C LEU A 105 -8.75 10.23 6.52
N GLU A 106 -8.56 10.90 5.38
CA GLU A 106 -9.08 10.44 4.08
C GLU A 106 -8.59 9.03 3.74
N PHE A 107 -7.30 8.74 3.96
CA PHE A 107 -6.72 7.41 3.73
C PHE A 107 -7.30 6.36 4.68
N MET A 108 -7.48 6.69 5.96
CA MET A 108 -8.11 5.78 6.92
C MET A 108 -9.55 5.42 6.52
N ASP A 109 -10.33 6.42 6.09
CA ASP A 109 -11.69 6.21 5.60
C ASP A 109 -11.72 5.35 4.33
N ALA A 110 -10.78 5.56 3.40
CA ALA A 110 -10.65 4.77 2.18
C ALA A 110 -10.30 3.31 2.49
N TYR A 111 -9.35 3.06 3.38
CA TYR A 111 -9.02 1.71 3.86
C TYR A 111 -10.23 1.02 4.48
N GLN A 112 -10.97 1.72 5.37
CA GLN A 112 -12.15 1.15 6.01
C GLN A 112 -13.19 0.72 4.98
N LYS A 113 -13.46 1.54 3.96
CA LYS A 113 -14.44 1.22 2.90
C LYS A 113 -14.03 -0.02 2.10
N LEU A 114 -12.77 -0.10 1.66
CA LEU A 114 -12.30 -1.20 0.81
C LEU A 114 -12.20 -2.52 1.57
N VAL A 115 -11.68 -2.51 2.80
CA VAL A 115 -11.59 -3.72 3.64
C VAL A 115 -13.00 -4.26 4.00
N SER A 116 -13.95 -3.36 4.27
CA SER A 116 -15.34 -3.77 4.56
C SER A 116 -15.99 -4.42 3.33
N THR A 117 -15.71 -3.90 2.13
CA THR A 117 -16.27 -4.42 0.87
C THR A 117 -15.68 -5.80 0.52
N GLN A 118 -14.43 -6.07 0.89
CA GLN A 118 -13.77 -7.38 0.64
C GLN A 118 -14.18 -8.48 1.64
N SER A 119 -14.77 -8.12 2.79
CA SER A 119 -15.20 -9.10 3.82
C SER A 119 -16.63 -9.64 3.60
N GLU A 120 -17.36 -9.14 2.60
CA GLU A 120 -18.73 -9.55 2.27
C GLU A 120 -18.81 -10.68 1.21
N TYR A 121 -17.67 -11.24 0.79
CA TYR A 121 -17.55 -12.39 -0.13
C TYR A 121 -16.71 -13.51 0.48
#